data_AF-A0A7S1S0F1-F1
#
_entry.id   AF-A0A7S1S0F1-F1
#
_cell.length_a   1.000
_cell.length_b   1.000
_cell.length_c   1.000
_cell.angle_alpha   90.00
_cell.angle_beta   90.00
_cell.angle_gamma   90.00
#
_symmetry.space_group_name_H-M   'P 1'
#
loop_
_entity.id
_entity.type
_entity.pdbx_description
1 polymer ?
#
loop_
_entity_poly.entity_id
_entity_poly.type
_entity_poly.pdbx_seq_one_letter_code
_entity_poly.pdbx_strand_id
1 'polypeptide(L)'
;MVKGKAFRKQWKEARKPLNRRASSRIKSLNRPNFEERQKRKRDLDEVKIKAAELLEARKEVRKAKAKKREERKKRKEENNLRTGQFQVIKKTDKVRKWHKSAKKQLRTMGADQIEQLLKKKSSY
;
A
#
# COMPACT_ATOMS: atom_id res chain seq x y z
N MET A 1 -11.17 -0.08 80.78
CA MET A 1 -10.08 -0.50 79.86
C MET A 1 -10.69 -1.16 78.62
N VAL A 2 -11.18 -0.35 77.66
CA VAL A 2 -11.86 -0.84 76.44
C VAL A 2 -10.81 -1.06 75.36
N LYS A 3 -10.22 -2.27 75.33
CA LYS A 3 -9.25 -2.66 74.29
C LYS A 3 -9.99 -2.97 72.98
N GLY A 4 -9.85 -2.07 72.00
CA GLY A 4 -9.52 -2.52 70.64
C GLY A 4 -10.65 -2.75 69.62
N LYS A 5 -11.88 -2.26 69.80
CA LYS A 5 -12.78 -2.08 68.64
C LYS A 5 -12.55 -0.71 68.01
N ALA A 6 -11.35 -0.53 67.44
CA ALA A 6 -11.08 0.61 66.58
C ALA A 6 -12.08 0.58 65.41
N PHE A 7 -12.71 1.72 65.15
CA PHE A 7 -13.54 2.03 63.98
C PHE A 7 -12.96 1.38 62.71
N ARG A 8 -13.39 0.17 62.38
CA ARG A 8 -13.27 -0.33 61.01
C ARG A 8 -14.18 0.58 60.21
N LYS A 9 -13.57 1.47 59.42
CA LYS A 9 -14.27 2.40 58.52
C LYS A 9 -15.33 1.60 57.74
N GLN A 10 -16.58 1.68 58.18
CA GLN A 10 -17.70 0.88 57.66
C GLN A 10 -17.87 1.14 56.15
N TRP A 11 -17.54 2.36 55.71
CA TRP A 11 -17.49 2.76 54.30
C TRP A 11 -16.38 2.08 53.48
N LYS A 12 -15.29 1.60 54.10
CA LYS A 12 -14.25 0.82 53.42
C LYS A 12 -14.66 -0.65 53.24
N GLU A 13 -15.47 -1.20 54.13
CA GLU A 13 -16.04 -2.55 53.96
C GLU A 13 -17.22 -2.56 52.98
N ALA A 14 -18.06 -1.52 52.96
CA ALA A 14 -19.14 -1.35 51.98
C ALA A 14 -18.64 -1.16 50.52
N ARG A 15 -17.39 -0.68 50.35
CA ARG A 15 -16.73 -0.50 49.04
C ARG A 15 -15.97 -1.72 48.56
N LYS A 16 -15.86 -2.80 49.35
CA LYS A 16 -15.44 -4.08 48.78
C LYS A 16 -16.56 -4.49 47.83
N PRO A 17 -16.33 -4.59 46.51
CA PRO A 17 -17.34 -5.22 45.69
C PRO A 17 -17.55 -6.61 46.28
N LEU A 18 -18.80 -7.05 46.43
CA LEU A 18 -19.12 -8.46 46.51
C LEU A 18 -18.53 -9.08 45.24
N ASN A 19 -17.25 -9.45 45.27
CA ASN A 19 -16.42 -9.82 44.13
C ASN A 19 -16.84 -11.22 43.65
N ARG A 20 -18.06 -11.34 43.13
CA ARG A 20 -18.33 -12.28 42.06
C ARG A 20 -18.15 -11.49 40.78
N ARG A 21 -16.99 -11.65 40.13
CA ARG A 21 -16.88 -11.29 38.71
C ARG A 21 -18.10 -11.92 38.04
N ALA A 22 -18.96 -11.11 37.41
CA ALA A 22 -20.14 -11.61 36.70
C ALA A 22 -19.78 -12.72 35.68
N SER A 23 -18.52 -12.73 35.23
CA SER A 23 -17.95 -13.72 34.33
C SER A 23 -17.81 -15.15 34.89
N SER A 24 -17.88 -15.40 36.21
CA SER A 24 -17.72 -16.77 36.74
C SER A 24 -18.98 -17.63 36.71
N ARG A 25 -20.17 -17.00 36.59
CA ARG A 25 -21.47 -17.69 36.48
C ARG A 25 -21.97 -17.84 35.06
N ILE A 26 -21.42 -17.11 34.11
CA ILE A 26 -21.75 -17.30 32.70
C ILE A 26 -20.92 -18.50 32.21
N LYS A 27 -21.27 -19.71 32.66
CA LYS A 27 -20.99 -20.91 31.88
C LYS A 27 -21.72 -20.67 30.56
N SER A 28 -21.00 -20.42 29.48
CA SER A 28 -21.64 -20.29 28.17
C SER A 28 -22.41 -21.58 27.91
N LEU A 29 -23.74 -21.51 27.99
CA LEU A 29 -24.62 -22.67 27.95
C LEU A 29 -24.48 -23.44 26.62
N ASN A 30 -24.05 -22.74 25.56
CA ASN A 30 -23.76 -23.31 24.24
C ASN A 30 -22.26 -23.30 23.93
N ARG A 31 -21.47 -24.08 24.68
CA ARG A 31 -20.11 -24.40 24.22
C ARG A 31 -20.22 -25.42 23.09
N PRO A 32 -19.70 -25.12 21.88
CA PRO A 32 -19.75 -26.07 20.78
C PRO A 32 -18.96 -27.32 21.14
N ASN A 33 -19.48 -28.46 20.69
CA ASN A 33 -18.82 -29.76 20.84
C ASN A 33 -17.47 -29.74 20.08
N PHE A 34 -16.54 -30.63 20.43
CA PHE A 34 -15.23 -30.70 19.79
C PHE A 34 -15.35 -30.86 18.27
N GLU A 35 -16.26 -31.72 17.81
CA GLU A 35 -16.53 -31.95 16.39
C GLU A 35 -17.00 -30.68 15.68
N GLU A 36 -17.89 -29.90 16.29
CA GLU A 36 -18.36 -28.63 15.74
C GLU A 36 -17.23 -27.59 15.65
N ARG A 37 -16.31 -27.58 16.62
CA ARG A 37 -15.13 -26.71 16.57
C ARG A 37 -14.19 -27.10 15.44
N GLN A 38 -13.98 -28.40 15.25
CA GLN A 38 -13.15 -28.91 14.16
C GLN A 38 -13.76 -28.60 12.80
N LYS A 39 -15.08 -28.76 12.64
CA LYS A 39 -15.80 -28.40 11.43
C LYS A 39 -15.66 -26.89 11.13
N ARG A 40 -15.96 -26.04 12.11
CA ARG A 40 -15.79 -24.57 11.97
C ARG A 40 -14.36 -24.17 11.63
N LYS A 41 -13.36 -24.86 12.19
CA LYS A 41 -11.96 -24.60 11.87
C LYS A 41 -11.67 -24.94 10.40
N ARG A 42 -12.11 -26.11 9.92
CA ARG A 42 -11.97 -26.51 8.51
C ARG A 42 -12.66 -25.51 7.58
N ASP A 43 -13.90 -25.14 7.88
CA ASP A 43 -14.66 -24.17 7.08
C ASP A 43 -13.92 -22.82 6.99
N LEU A 44 -13.36 -22.34 8.12
CA LEU A 44 -12.58 -21.10 8.14
C LEU A 44 -11.26 -21.22 7.37
N ASP A 45 -10.58 -22.35 7.47
CA ASP A 45 -9.32 -22.57 6.77
C ASP A 45 -9.54 -22.67 5.26
N GLU A 46 -10.63 -23.31 4.81
CA GLU A 46 -11.05 -23.32 3.40
C GLU A 46 -11.35 -21.90 2.88
N VAL A 47 -12.07 -21.09 3.66
CA VAL A 47 -12.34 -19.69 3.28
C VAL A 47 -11.06 -18.88 3.18
N LYS A 48 -10.10 -19.08 4.09
CA LYS A 48 -8.80 -18.40 4.04
C LYS A 48 -7.99 -18.78 2.80
N ILE A 49 -7.98 -20.06 2.43
CA ILE A 49 -7.29 -20.55 1.24
C ILE A 49 -7.88 -19.87 0.00
N LYS A 50 -9.21 -19.92 -0.17
CA LYS A 50 -9.89 -19.26 -1.30
C LYS A 50 -9.65 -17.75 -1.32
N ALA A 51 -9.64 -17.10 -0.15
CA ALA A 51 -9.35 -15.67 -0.05
C ALA A 51 -7.91 -15.34 -0.47
N ALA A 52 -6.93 -16.18 -0.11
CA ALA A 52 -5.55 -16.04 -0.52
C ALA A 52 -5.39 -16.20 -2.04
N GLU A 53 -6.00 -17.23 -2.63
CA GLU A 53 -5.98 -17.47 -4.09
C GLU A 53 -6.54 -16.27 -4.88
N LEU A 54 -7.70 -15.73 -4.45
CA LEU A 54 -8.29 -14.55 -5.08
C LEU A 54 -7.40 -13.30 -4.95
N LEU A 55 -6.73 -13.14 -3.81
CA LEU A 55 -5.83 -12.03 -3.56
C LEU A 55 -4.56 -12.12 -4.43
N GLU A 56 -4.04 -13.33 -4.64
CA GLU A 56 -2.95 -13.60 -5.57
C GLU A 56 -3.35 -13.31 -7.02
N ALA A 57 -4.49 -13.82 -7.47
CA ALA A 57 -5.02 -13.50 -8.80
C ALA A 57 -5.16 -11.98 -9.02
N ARG A 58 -5.65 -11.24 -8.01
CA ARG A 58 -5.74 -9.77 -8.07
C ARG A 58 -4.37 -9.10 -8.17
N LYS A 59 -3.36 -9.60 -7.44
CA LYS A 59 -1.97 -9.10 -7.52
C LYS A 59 -1.39 -9.33 -8.91
N GLU A 60 -1.61 -10.48 -9.51
CA GLU A 60 -1.12 -10.82 -10.85
C GLU A 60 -1.73 -9.91 -11.92
N VAL A 61 -3.05 -9.71 -11.87
CA VAL A 61 -3.74 -8.79 -12.79
C VAL A 61 -3.19 -7.36 -12.65
N ARG A 62 -2.93 -6.91 -11.41
CA ARG A 62 -2.33 -5.58 -11.17
C ARG A 62 -0.92 -5.48 -11.76
N LYS A 63 -0.08 -6.50 -11.56
CA LYS A 63 1.27 -6.59 -12.13
C LYS A 63 1.22 -6.56 -13.67
N ALA A 64 0.33 -7.34 -14.28
CA ALA A 64 0.17 -7.38 -15.74
C ALA A 64 -0.28 -6.03 -16.31
N LYS A 65 -1.24 -5.35 -15.66
CA LYS A 65 -1.68 -4.00 -16.05
C LYS A 65 -0.56 -2.97 -15.91
N ALA A 66 0.23 -3.04 -14.84
CA ALA A 66 1.37 -2.15 -14.64
C ALA A 66 2.42 -2.31 -15.75
N LYS A 67 2.83 -3.55 -16.06
CA LYS A 67 3.77 -3.85 -17.17
C LYS A 67 3.26 -3.29 -18.51
N LYS A 68 2.00 -3.57 -18.86
CA LYS A 68 1.38 -3.04 -20.09
C LYS A 68 1.35 -1.52 -20.13
N ARG A 69 1.13 -0.85 -18.98
CA ARG A 69 1.13 0.63 -18.90
C ARG A 69 2.54 1.19 -19.10
N GLU A 70 3.55 0.59 -18.50
CA GLU A 70 4.95 1.00 -18.66
C GLU A 70 5.44 0.81 -20.10
N GLU A 71 5.15 -0.34 -20.72
CA GLU A 71 5.48 -0.58 -22.13
C GLU A 71 4.80 0.44 -23.05
N ARG A 72 3.51 0.72 -22.85
CA ARG A 72 2.80 1.76 -23.61
C ARG A 72 3.43 3.13 -23.40
N LYS A 73 3.86 3.46 -22.18
CA LYS A 73 4.53 4.73 -21.88
C LYS A 73 5.87 4.84 -22.61
N LYS A 74 6.70 3.79 -22.56
CA LYS A 74 7.98 3.71 -23.27
C LYS A 74 7.79 3.86 -24.79
N ARG A 75 6.85 3.11 -25.39
CA ARG A 75 6.50 3.24 -26.82
C ARG A 75 6.05 4.64 -27.19
N LYS A 76 5.24 5.30 -26.35
CA LYS A 76 4.83 6.69 -26.57
C LYS A 76 6.02 7.65 -26.47
N GLU A 77 6.91 7.47 -25.50
CA GLU A 77 8.12 8.27 -25.36
C GLU A 77 9.04 8.12 -26.58
N GLU A 78 9.27 6.89 -27.04
CA GLU A 78 10.03 6.59 -28.25
C GLU A 78 9.38 7.21 -29.50
N ASN A 79 8.07 7.08 -29.67
CA ASN A 79 7.35 7.67 -30.80
C ASN A 79 7.40 9.20 -30.76
N ASN A 80 7.24 9.82 -29.59
CA ASN A 80 7.37 11.27 -29.45
C ASN A 80 8.78 11.75 -29.82
N LEU A 81 9.83 11.01 -29.44
CA LEU A 81 11.20 11.30 -29.85
C LEU A 81 11.44 11.07 -31.35
N ARG A 82 10.76 10.10 -31.96
CA ARG A 82 10.90 9.80 -33.40
C ARG A 82 10.14 10.76 -34.30
N THR A 83 8.98 11.25 -33.85
CA THR A 83 8.05 12.07 -34.65
C THR A 83 8.10 13.55 -34.31
N GLY A 84 8.63 13.90 -33.13
CA GLY A 84 8.72 15.30 -32.70
C GLY A 84 9.74 16.10 -33.51
N GLN A 85 9.42 17.37 -33.75
CA GLN A 85 10.39 18.34 -34.25
C GLN A 85 11.18 18.91 -33.07
N PHE A 86 12.44 18.51 -32.96
CA PHE A 86 13.35 19.00 -31.91
C PHE A 86 14.33 20.02 -32.45
N GLN A 87 14.67 21.02 -31.63
CA GLN A 87 15.75 21.95 -31.88
C GLN A 87 16.93 21.61 -30.98
N VAL A 88 18.13 21.52 -31.57
CA VAL A 88 19.36 21.26 -30.82
C VAL A 88 19.93 22.58 -30.33
N ILE A 89 20.06 22.73 -29.02
CA ILE A 89 20.62 23.93 -28.40
C ILE A 89 22.12 23.72 -28.21
N LYS A 90 22.93 24.41 -29.02
CA LYS A 90 24.39 24.31 -28.96
C LYS A 90 25.02 25.10 -27.80
N LYS A 91 24.37 26.18 -27.35
CA LYS A 91 24.87 27.06 -26.28
C LYS A 91 24.01 26.90 -25.03
N THR A 92 24.52 26.21 -24.01
CA THR A 92 23.77 25.86 -22.80
C THR A 92 23.85 26.91 -21.68
N ASP A 93 24.78 27.87 -21.75
CA ASP A 93 25.03 28.86 -20.67
C ASP A 93 23.79 29.69 -20.29
N LYS A 94 22.96 30.01 -21.29
CA LYS A 94 21.75 30.82 -21.10
C LYS A 94 20.56 30.00 -20.59
N VAL A 95 20.63 28.66 -20.63
CA VAL A 95 19.55 27.76 -20.18
C VAL A 95 19.25 27.96 -18.69
N ARG A 96 20.26 28.29 -17.87
CA ARG A 96 20.06 28.61 -16.45
C ARG A 96 19.09 29.77 -16.23
N LYS A 97 19.02 30.73 -17.16
CA LYS A 97 18.15 31.91 -17.08
C LYS A 97 16.74 31.67 -17.61
N TRP A 98 16.45 30.49 -18.18
CA TRP A 98 15.12 30.18 -18.73
C TRP A 98 14.07 30.06 -17.63
N HIS A 99 12.80 30.24 -18.02
CA HIS A 99 11.67 30.00 -17.13
C HIS A 99 11.55 28.51 -16.76
N LYS A 100 11.00 28.21 -15.58
CA LYS A 100 10.91 26.83 -15.05
C LYS A 100 10.15 25.88 -15.97
N SER A 101 9.10 26.35 -16.66
CA SER A 101 8.32 25.54 -17.60
C SER A 101 9.13 25.13 -18.84
N ALA A 102 9.91 26.05 -19.41
CA ALA A 102 10.76 25.78 -20.57
C ALA A 102 11.88 24.79 -20.21
N LYS A 103 12.49 24.91 -19.02
CA LYS A 103 13.50 23.95 -18.56
C LYS A 103 12.95 22.53 -18.42
N LYS A 104 11.68 22.36 -18.05
CA LYS A 104 11.04 21.03 -17.95
C LYS A 104 10.88 20.34 -19.31
N GLN A 105 10.90 21.07 -20.41
CA GLN A 105 10.82 20.52 -21.76
C GLN A 105 12.18 20.11 -22.32
N LEU A 106 13.27 20.61 -21.73
CA LEU A 106 14.61 20.21 -22.12
C LEU A 106 14.87 18.76 -21.73
N ARG A 107 15.45 18.01 -22.66
CA ARG A 107 15.98 16.67 -22.42
C ARG A 107 17.44 16.64 -22.83
N THR A 108 18.26 16.02 -21.99
CA THR A 108 19.65 15.72 -22.31
C THR A 108 19.69 14.38 -23.05
N MET A 109 20.31 14.35 -24.22
CA MET A 109 20.55 13.13 -25.00
C MET A 109 22.04 13.02 -25.32
N GLY A 110 22.54 11.81 -25.58
CA GLY A 110 23.91 11.60 -26.04
C GLY A 110 24.13 12.17 -27.45
N ALA A 111 25.39 12.49 -27.78
CA ALA A 111 25.77 13.07 -29.07
C ALA A 111 25.33 12.19 -30.25
N ASP A 112 25.56 10.88 -30.17
CA ASP A 112 25.21 9.92 -31.23
C ASP A 112 23.70 9.92 -31.56
N GLN A 113 22.86 10.06 -30.55
CA GLN A 113 21.40 10.09 -30.72
C GLN A 113 20.93 11.40 -31.36
N ILE A 114 21.60 12.51 -31.05
CA ILE A 114 21.33 13.82 -31.65
C ILE A 114 21.71 13.78 -33.13
N GLU A 115 22.84 13.18 -33.48
CA GLU A 115 23.28 13.01 -34.87
C GLU A 115 22.31 12.14 -35.67
N GLN A 116 21.82 11.04 -35.09
CA GLN A 116 20.81 10.19 -35.74
C GLN A 116 19.50 10.96 -36.04
N LEU A 117 19.04 11.80 -35.10
CA LEU A 117 17.85 12.63 -35.30
C LEU A 117 18.06 13.68 -36.40
N LEU A 118 19.25 14.28 -36.47
CA LEU A 118 19.59 15.26 -37.51
C LEU A 118 19.73 14.60 -38.90
N LYS A 119 20.40 13.44 -38.99
CA LYS A 119 20.56 12.67 -40.25
C LYS A 119 19.21 12.27 -40.83
N LYS A 120 18.28 11.80 -40.00
CA LYS A 120 16.93 11.41 -40.44
C LYS A 120 16.13 12.60 -41.00
N LYS A 121 16.35 13.80 -40.49
CA LYS A 121 15.68 15.03 -40.95
C LYS A 121 16.23 15.54 -42.29
N SER A 122 17.48 15.23 -42.61
CA SER A 122 18.14 15.59 -43.88
C SER A 122 17.84 14.63 -45.04
N SER A 123 17.19 13.49 -44.77
CA SER A 123 16.88 12.45 -45.75
C SER A 123 15.47 12.58 -46.37
N TYR A 124 14.78 13.69 -46.12
CA TYR A 124 13.48 14.05 -46.70
C TYR A 124 13.60 15.32 -47.53
#